data_AF-A0A9E1RFA7-F1
#
_entry.id   AF-A0A9E1RFA7-F1
#
_cell.length_a   1.000
_cell.length_b   1.000
_cell.length_c   1.000
_cell.angle_alpha   90.00
_cell.angle_beta   90.00
_cell.angle_gamma   90.00
#
_symmetry.space_group_name_H-M   'P 1'
#
loop_
_entity.id
_entity.type
_entity.pdbx_description
1 polymer ?
#
loop_
_entity_poly.entity_id
_entity_poly.type
_entity_poly.pdbx_seq_one_letter_code
_entity_poly.pdbx_strand_id
1 'polypeptide(L)'
;MSLLFGSTWQVNVLVFASILFLIFVANLFILRKGPFDKSRLFFFLFISIGVSYAIPARSLLALPLFGQWITGAFVTAVPLFFAGMLFSQIFQNRQEPTTSLGYNLMGAICGGLLEYSSMALGTKNLYLLALVLYILAFLVHGREIKLRAN
;
A
#
# COMPACT_ATOMS: atom_id res chain seq x y z
N MET A 1 33.36 4.17 -7.88
CA MET A 1 32.31 4.28 -6.84
C MET A 1 30.95 3.72 -7.30
N SER A 2 30.42 4.04 -8.50
CA SER A 2 29.26 3.30 -9.05
C SER A 2 29.55 1.83 -9.34
N LEU A 3 30.81 1.49 -9.62
CA LEU A 3 31.30 0.10 -9.75
C LEU A 3 31.42 -0.66 -8.41
N LEU A 4 31.55 0.03 -7.27
CA LEU A 4 31.72 -0.61 -5.95
C LEU A 4 30.38 -0.84 -5.23
N PHE A 5 29.40 0.05 -5.45
CA PHE A 5 28.11 0.00 -4.75
C PHE A 5 26.88 -0.05 -5.69
N GLY A 6 27.06 0.07 -7.01
CA GLY A 6 25.98 0.10 -8.01
C GLY A 6 25.15 1.39 -7.96
N SER A 7 24.32 1.65 -8.98
CA SER A 7 23.24 2.65 -8.88
C SER A 7 22.10 2.20 -7.95
N THR A 8 22.11 0.93 -7.52
CA THR A 8 21.08 0.27 -6.73
C THR A 8 21.01 0.77 -5.29
N TRP A 9 22.12 1.10 -4.62
CA TRP A 9 22.07 1.59 -3.24
C TRP A 9 21.34 2.94 -3.14
N GLN A 10 21.57 3.85 -4.10
CA GLN A 10 20.89 5.15 -4.15
C GLN A 10 19.40 4.98 -4.40
N VAL A 11 19.04 4.13 -5.36
CA VAL A 11 17.64 3.83 -5.67
C VAL A 11 16.95 3.16 -4.47
N ASN A 12 17.59 2.21 -3.80
CA ASN A 12 17.03 1.54 -2.62
C ASN A 12 16.78 2.52 -1.48
N VAL A 13 17.78 3.35 -1.12
CA VAL A 13 17.62 4.37 -0.08
C VAL A 13 16.49 5.33 -0.45
N LEU A 14 16.40 5.77 -1.71
CA LEU A 14 15.32 6.63 -2.19
C LEU A 14 13.95 5.96 -2.06
N VAL A 15 13.81 4.69 -2.45
CA VAL A 15 12.56 3.94 -2.36
C VAL A 15 12.15 3.77 -0.90
N PHE A 16 13.04 3.31 -0.02
CA PHE A 16 12.74 3.14 1.41
C PHE A 16 12.38 4.48 2.06
N ALA A 17 13.14 5.54 1.80
CA ALA A 17 12.84 6.88 2.31
C ALA A 17 11.47 7.37 1.83
N SER A 18 11.13 7.13 0.56
CA SER A 18 9.83 7.51 -0.02
C SER A 18 8.67 6.76 0.62
N ILE A 19 8.80 5.44 0.83
CA ILE A 19 7.76 4.63 1.48
C ILE A 19 7.59 5.05 2.94
N LEU A 20 8.68 5.24 3.69
CA LEU A 20 8.61 5.68 5.08
C LEU A 20 8.00 7.09 5.20
N PHE A 21 8.39 8.01 4.32
CA PHE A 21 7.81 9.34 4.26
C PHE A 21 6.30 9.28 3.94
N LEU A 22 5.91 8.46 2.97
CA LEU A 22 4.50 8.28 2.60
C LEU A 22 3.67 7.75 3.77
N ILE A 23 4.16 6.71 4.47
CA ILE A 23 3.48 6.13 5.64
C ILE A 23 3.41 7.16 6.77
N PHE A 24 4.48 7.93 6.99
CA PHE A 24 4.47 9.04 7.94
C PHE A 24 3.38 10.07 7.61
N VAL A 25 3.27 10.49 6.34
CA VAL A 25 2.23 11.43 5.90
C VAL A 25 0.84 10.84 6.09
N ALA A 26 0.62 9.56 5.78
CA ALA A 26 -0.66 8.87 6.01
C ALA A 26 -1.05 8.87 7.50
N ASN A 27 -0.11 8.54 8.37
CA ASN A 27 -0.31 8.55 9.82
C ASN A 27 -0.57 9.96 10.34
N LEU A 28 0.21 10.95 9.91
CA LEU A 28 0.05 12.36 10.28
C LEU A 28 -1.32 12.91 9.83
N PHE A 29 -1.80 12.47 8.67
CA PHE A 29 -3.10 12.89 8.15
C PHE A 29 -4.24 12.40 9.04
N ILE A 30 -4.24 11.12 9.42
CA ILE A 30 -5.24 10.58 10.37
C ILE A 30 -5.13 11.25 11.74
N LEU A 31 -3.91 11.47 12.23
CA LEU A 31 -3.70 12.13 13.52
C LEU A 31 -4.24 13.57 13.54
N ARG A 32 -4.10 14.34 12.45
CA ARG A 32 -4.54 15.75 12.38
C ARG A 32 -6.01 15.93 12.00
N LYS A 33 -6.54 15.11 11.09
CA LYS A 33 -7.91 15.25 10.57
C LYS A 33 -8.93 14.38 11.32
N GLY A 34 -8.47 13.49 12.19
CA GLY A 34 -9.31 12.56 12.93
C GLY A 34 -9.61 11.28 12.15
N PRO A 35 -10.27 10.30 12.80
CA PRO A 35 -10.63 9.04 12.16
C PRO A 35 -11.68 9.26 11.07
N PHE A 36 -11.48 8.65 9.91
CA PHE A 36 -12.45 8.65 8.82
C PHE A 36 -13.38 7.44 8.90
N ASP A 37 -14.45 7.44 8.12
CA ASP A 37 -15.23 6.23 7.93
C ASP A 37 -14.37 5.17 7.22
N LYS A 38 -14.14 4.04 7.91
CA LYS A 38 -13.30 2.94 7.39
C LYS A 38 -13.85 2.40 6.07
N SER A 39 -15.17 2.37 5.90
CA SER A 39 -15.80 1.91 4.66
C SER A 39 -15.44 2.82 3.47
N ARG A 40 -15.36 4.14 3.71
CA ARG A 40 -14.91 5.09 2.69
C ARG A 40 -13.43 4.91 2.36
N LEU A 41 -12.59 4.66 3.37
CA LEU A 41 -11.17 4.39 3.13
C LEU A 41 -10.96 3.11 2.31
N PHE A 42 -11.70 2.04 2.60
CA PHE A 42 -11.68 0.82 1.78
C PHE A 42 -12.16 1.09 0.35
N PHE A 43 -13.22 1.89 0.17
CA PHE A 43 -13.71 2.26 -1.16
C PHE A 43 -12.64 3.01 -1.98
N PHE A 44 -12.00 4.03 -1.39
CA PHE A 44 -10.91 4.75 -2.07
C PHE A 44 -9.70 3.86 -2.33
N LEU A 45 -9.39 2.93 -1.42
CA LEU A 45 -8.34 1.94 -1.64
C LEU A 45 -8.66 1.06 -2.86
N PHE A 46 -9.88 0.52 -2.96
CA PHE A 46 -10.27 -0.30 -4.10
C PHE A 46 -10.23 0.47 -5.42
N ILE A 47 -10.72 1.72 -5.43
CA ILE A 47 -10.61 2.58 -6.62
C ILE A 47 -9.14 2.78 -6.99
N SER A 48 -8.29 3.12 -6.03
CA SER A 48 -6.88 3.37 -6.32
C SER A 48 -6.16 2.14 -6.88
N ILE A 49 -6.40 0.95 -6.32
CA ILE A 49 -5.87 -0.30 -6.85
C ILE A 49 -6.42 -0.57 -8.26
N GLY A 50 -7.71 -0.33 -8.50
CA GLY A 50 -8.33 -0.49 -9.81
C GLY A 50 -7.74 0.46 -10.86
N VAL A 51 -7.48 1.72 -10.49
CA VAL A 51 -6.79 2.69 -11.34
C VAL A 51 -5.36 2.25 -11.62
N SER A 52 -4.61 1.80 -10.61
CA SER A 52 -3.24 1.31 -10.80
C SER A 52 -3.18 0.07 -11.69
N TYR A 53 -4.18 -0.80 -11.63
CA TYR A 53 -4.31 -1.92 -12.56
C TYR A 53 -4.67 -1.46 -13.99
N ALA A 54 -5.52 -0.44 -14.13
CA ALA A 54 -5.98 0.04 -15.43
C ALA A 54 -4.87 0.74 -16.24
N ILE A 55 -3.88 1.35 -15.57
CA ILE A 55 -2.78 2.08 -16.23
C ILE A 55 -1.69 1.08 -16.65
N PRO A 56 -1.53 0.80 -17.97
CA PRO A 56 -0.50 -0.11 -18.41
C PRO A 56 0.89 0.54 -18.30
N ALA A 57 1.90 -0.19 -17.83
CA ALA A 57 3.27 0.32 -17.73
C ALA A 57 3.81 0.88 -19.06
N ARG A 58 3.34 0.33 -20.20
CA ARG A 58 3.73 0.79 -21.54
C ARG A 58 3.22 2.20 -21.86
N SER A 59 2.06 2.63 -21.33
CA SER A 59 1.59 4.00 -21.56
C SER A 59 2.43 5.04 -20.81
N LEU A 60 3.02 4.67 -19.68
CA LEU A 60 3.96 5.54 -18.97
C LEU A 60 5.22 5.80 -19.81
N LEU A 61 5.72 4.82 -20.56
CA LEU A 61 6.92 4.97 -21.39
C LEU A 61 6.75 6.00 -22.52
N ALA A 62 5.51 6.30 -22.91
CA ALA A 62 5.23 7.33 -23.92
C ALA A 62 5.32 8.77 -23.37
N LEU A 63 5.37 8.94 -22.05
CA LEU A 63 5.50 10.25 -21.41
C LEU A 63 6.95 10.72 -21.41
N PRO A 64 7.20 12.06 -21.40
CA PRO A 64 8.54 12.59 -21.12
C PRO A 64 9.01 12.12 -19.75
N LEU A 65 10.34 12.00 -19.55
CA LEU A 65 10.94 11.45 -18.33
C LEU A 65 10.26 11.95 -17.05
N PHE A 66 10.15 13.27 -16.87
CA PHE A 66 9.51 13.86 -15.70
C PHE A 66 8.06 13.37 -15.46
N GLY A 67 7.28 13.18 -16.52
CA GLY A 67 5.93 12.62 -16.45
C GLY A 67 5.92 11.16 -16.02
N GLN A 68 6.90 10.36 -16.47
CA GLN A 68 7.03 8.95 -16.04
C GLN A 68 7.26 8.85 -14.53
N TRP A 69 8.18 9.66 -14.01
CA TRP A 69 8.52 9.68 -12.58
C TRP A 69 7.32 10.10 -11.72
N ILE A 70 6.64 11.19 -12.08
CA ILE A 70 5.48 11.67 -11.33
C ILE A 70 4.34 10.65 -11.40
N THR A 71 3.90 10.26 -12.59
CA THR A 71 2.75 9.37 -12.73
C THR A 71 3.04 8.00 -12.10
N GLY A 72 4.23 7.43 -12.29
CA GLY A 72 4.62 6.17 -11.67
C GLY A 72 4.65 6.25 -10.14
N ALA A 73 5.17 7.36 -9.59
CA ALA A 73 5.17 7.60 -8.15
C ALA A 73 3.74 7.69 -7.60
N PHE A 74 2.86 8.49 -8.23
CA PHE A 74 1.46 8.63 -7.78
C PHE A 74 0.67 7.33 -7.88
N VAL A 75 0.78 6.60 -8.99
CA VAL A 75 0.09 5.32 -9.21
C VAL A 75 0.47 4.28 -8.15
N THR A 76 1.71 4.34 -7.64
CA THR A 76 2.19 3.44 -6.60
C THR A 76 1.88 3.96 -5.19
N ALA A 77 2.01 5.26 -4.97
CA ALA A 77 1.88 5.88 -3.66
C ALA A 77 0.43 5.98 -3.19
N VAL A 78 -0.52 6.25 -4.07
CA VAL A 78 -1.93 6.45 -3.68
C VAL A 78 -2.55 5.22 -2.98
N PRO A 79 -2.48 3.99 -3.52
CA PRO A 79 -3.00 2.82 -2.80
C PRO A 79 -2.24 2.56 -1.48
N LEU A 80 -0.92 2.76 -1.45
CA LEU A 80 -0.12 2.65 -0.22
C LEU A 80 -0.56 3.68 0.84
N PHE A 81 -0.91 4.90 0.43
CA PHE A 81 -1.39 5.95 1.31
C PHE A 81 -2.71 5.56 1.97
N PHE A 82 -3.70 5.10 1.19
CA PHE A 82 -4.99 4.64 1.74
C PHE A 82 -4.84 3.41 2.64
N ALA A 83 -3.97 2.46 2.27
CA ALA A 83 -3.63 1.32 3.11
C ALA A 83 -3.00 1.75 4.44
N GLY A 84 -2.06 2.71 4.40
CA GLY A 84 -1.42 3.28 5.59
C GLY A 84 -2.42 3.98 6.51
N MET A 85 -3.34 4.76 5.95
CA MET A 85 -4.42 5.39 6.72
C MET A 85 -5.34 4.37 7.42
N LEU A 86 -5.76 3.33 6.69
CA LEU A 86 -6.55 2.23 7.25
C LEU A 86 -5.81 1.54 8.40
N PHE A 87 -4.54 1.20 8.18
CA PHE A 87 -3.69 0.59 9.21
C PHE A 87 -3.60 1.50 10.44
N SER A 88 -3.28 2.78 10.26
CA SER A 88 -3.18 3.76 11.34
C SER A 88 -4.44 3.80 12.20
N GLN A 89 -5.60 3.92 11.56
CA GLN A 89 -6.87 4.05 12.26
C GLN A 89 -7.31 2.76 12.96
N ILE A 90 -7.02 1.60 12.38
CA ILE A 90 -7.28 0.31 13.03
C ILE A 90 -6.32 0.11 14.21
N PHE A 91 -5.05 0.48 14.04
CA PHE A 91 -3.99 0.30 15.02
C PHE A 91 -4.18 1.16 16.27
N GLN A 92 -4.64 2.41 16.12
CA GLN A 92 -4.88 3.33 17.23
C GLN A 92 -5.77 2.79 18.35
N ASN A 93 -6.66 1.82 18.05
CA ASN A 93 -7.62 1.26 19.01
C ASN A 93 -7.30 -0.18 19.44
N ARG A 94 -6.08 -0.67 19.19
CA ARG A 94 -5.68 -2.05 19.55
C ARG A 94 -5.15 -2.10 20.99
N GLN A 95 -5.67 -3.07 21.76
CA GLN A 95 -5.26 -3.32 23.14
C GLN A 95 -3.81 -3.84 23.25
N GLU A 96 -3.35 -4.59 22.24
CA GLU A 96 -1.99 -5.10 22.14
C GLU A 96 -1.26 -4.56 20.89
N PRO A 97 -0.61 -3.39 20.98
CA PRO A 97 0.09 -2.78 19.86
C PRO A 97 1.26 -3.63 19.34
N THR A 98 2.05 -4.23 20.23
CA THR A 98 3.23 -5.04 19.87
C THR A 98 2.83 -6.27 19.03
N THR A 99 1.81 -7.01 19.47
CA THR A 99 1.26 -8.15 18.74
C THR A 99 0.73 -7.73 17.35
N SER A 100 0.04 -6.59 17.29
CA SER A 100 -0.50 -6.04 16.04
C SER A 100 0.60 -5.66 15.03
N LEU A 101 1.73 -5.11 15.50
CA LEU A 101 2.90 -4.85 14.65
C LEU A 101 3.57 -6.15 14.19
N GLY A 102 3.60 -7.19 15.04
CA GLY A 102 4.05 -8.52 14.66
C GLY A 102 3.27 -9.09 13.47
N TYR A 103 1.93 -8.98 13.49
CA TYR A 103 1.10 -9.37 12.35
C TYR A 103 1.33 -8.49 11.11
N ASN A 104 1.58 -7.19 11.27
CA ASN A 104 1.92 -6.32 10.15
C ASN A 104 3.24 -6.73 9.48
N LEU A 105 4.26 -7.08 10.27
CA LEU A 105 5.53 -7.60 9.78
C LEU A 105 5.36 -8.94 9.06
N MET A 106 4.58 -9.87 9.64
CA MET A 106 4.28 -11.16 8.99
C MET A 106 3.56 -10.94 7.64
N GLY A 107 2.60 -10.02 7.59
CA GLY A 107 1.94 -9.63 6.35
C GLY A 107 2.91 -9.06 5.30
N ALA A 108 3.87 -8.23 5.72
CA ALA A 108 4.91 -7.70 4.82
C ALA A 108 5.82 -8.81 4.26
N ILE A 109 6.21 -9.78 5.09
CA ILE A 109 6.99 -10.95 4.67
C ILE A 109 6.18 -11.77 3.65
N CYS A 110 4.92 -12.11 3.97
CA CYS A 110 4.02 -12.81 3.06
C CYS A 110 3.82 -12.05 1.74
N GLY A 111 3.67 -10.72 1.79
CA GLY A 111 3.56 -9.86 0.62
C GLY A 111 4.81 -9.92 -0.27
N GLY A 112 6.00 -9.86 0.32
CA GLY A 112 7.27 -10.02 -0.39
C GLY A 112 7.43 -11.41 -1.02
N LEU A 113 6.93 -12.46 -0.35
CA LEU A 113 6.88 -13.81 -0.93
C LEU A 113 5.88 -13.87 -2.11
N LEU A 114 4.73 -13.22 -1.99
CA LEU A 114 3.74 -13.15 -3.05
C LEU A 114 4.23 -12.37 -4.27
N GLU A 115 5.16 -11.44 -4.10
CA GLU A 115 5.78 -10.72 -5.21
C GLU A 115 6.48 -11.66 -6.21
N TYR A 116 7.05 -12.80 -5.74
CA TYR A 116 7.63 -13.81 -6.64
C TYR A 116 6.62 -14.40 -7.62
N SER A 117 5.32 -14.41 -7.29
CA SER A 117 4.27 -14.86 -8.22
C SER A 117 4.19 -13.99 -9.48
N SER A 118 4.73 -12.76 -9.45
CA SER A 118 4.81 -11.88 -10.61
C SER A 118 5.66 -12.44 -11.75
N MET A 119 6.62 -13.33 -11.46
CA MET A 119 7.40 -14.01 -12.49
C MET A 119 6.53 -14.94 -13.35
N ALA A 120 5.50 -15.55 -12.75
CA ALA A 120 4.59 -16.44 -13.44
C ALA A 120 3.36 -15.71 -14.00
N LEU A 121 2.81 -14.74 -13.24
CA LEU A 121 1.54 -14.09 -13.55
C LEU A 121 1.70 -12.70 -14.19
N GLY A 122 2.90 -12.12 -14.16
CA GLY A 122 3.16 -10.74 -14.55
C GLY A 122 2.91 -9.73 -13.42
N THR A 123 3.66 -8.63 -13.42
CA THR A 123 3.62 -7.58 -12.38
C THR A 123 2.25 -6.92 -12.24
N LYS A 124 1.52 -6.77 -13.35
CA LYS A 124 0.16 -6.21 -13.35
C LYS A 124 -0.81 -7.01 -12.46
N ASN A 125 -0.65 -8.34 -12.40
CA ASN A 125 -1.56 -9.20 -11.65
C ASN A 125 -1.34 -9.11 -10.13
N LEU A 126 -0.24 -8.51 -9.66
CA LEU A 126 -0.05 -8.20 -8.25
C LEU A 126 -1.11 -7.21 -7.73
N TYR A 127 -1.60 -6.29 -8.57
CA TYR A 127 -2.70 -5.40 -8.17
C TYR A 127 -4.00 -6.18 -7.92
N LEU A 128 -4.30 -7.20 -8.72
CA LEU A 128 -5.46 -8.06 -8.51
C LEU A 128 -5.31 -8.90 -7.23
N LEU A 129 -4.10 -9.41 -6.98
CA LEU A 129 -3.81 -10.13 -5.74
C LEU A 129 -3.98 -9.23 -4.52
N ALA A 130 -3.44 -8.00 -4.56
CA ALA A 130 -3.64 -7.00 -3.51
C ALA A 130 -5.13 -6.68 -3.34
N LEU A 131 -5.89 -6.55 -4.42
CA LEU A 131 -7.32 -6.30 -4.39
C LEU A 131 -8.07 -7.42 -3.66
N VAL A 132 -7.79 -8.68 -3.98
CA VAL A 132 -8.38 -9.85 -3.30
C VAL A 132 -8.05 -9.83 -1.80
N LEU A 133 -6.80 -9.59 -1.43
CA LEU A 133 -6.39 -9.52 -0.02
C LEU A 133 -7.11 -8.41 0.75
N TYR A 134 -7.27 -7.22 0.14
CA TYR A 134 -8.00 -6.13 0.77
C TYR A 134 -9.52 -6.35 0.80
N ILE A 135 -10.10 -7.06 -0.17
CA ILE A 135 -11.51 -7.49 -0.10
C ILE A 135 -11.70 -8.45 1.07
N LEU A 136 -10.82 -9.44 1.25
CA LEU A 136 -10.87 -10.34 2.40
C LEU A 136 -10.75 -9.56 3.72
N ALA A 137 -9.83 -8.60 3.80
CA ALA A 137 -9.69 -7.72 4.96
C ALA A 137 -10.97 -6.91 5.24
N PHE A 138 -11.63 -6.37 4.20
CA PHE A 138 -12.89 -5.66 4.33
C PHE A 138 -14.02 -6.57 4.87
N LEU A 139 -14.13 -7.80 4.34
CA LEU A 139 -15.13 -8.76 4.80
C LEU A 139 -14.93 -9.16 6.26
N VAL A 140 -13.69 -9.41 6.68
CA VAL A 140 -13.35 -9.70 8.08
C VAL A 140 -13.70 -8.51 8.97
N HIS A 141 -13.35 -7.30 8.54
CA HIS A 141 -13.65 -6.08 9.28
C HIS A 141 -15.16 -5.84 9.45
N GLY A 142 -15.95 -6.06 8.39
CA GLY A 142 -17.41 -5.96 8.44
C GLY A 142 -18.04 -6.95 9.43
N ARG A 143 -17.46 -8.15 9.59
CA ARG A 143 -17.90 -9.14 10.59
C ARG A 143 -17.61 -8.68 12.02
N GLU A 144 -16.44 -8.10 12.28
CA GLU A 144 -16.11 -7.57 13.61
C GLU A 144 -17.06 -6.45 14.05
N ILE A 145 -17.45 -5.56 13.13
CA ILE A 145 -18.41 -4.49 13.42
C ILE A 145 -19.77 -5.08 13.80
N LYS A 146 -20.25 -6.06 13.03
CA LYS A 146 -21.56 -6.69 13.28
C LYS A 146 -21.60 -7.45 14.61
N LEU A 147 -20.50 -8.09 15.01
CA LEU A 147 -20.40 -8.80 16.28
C LEU A 147 -20.37 -7.86 17.50
N ARG A 148 -19.85 -6.63 17.36
CA ARG A 148 -19.83 -5.62 18.43
C ARG A 148 -21.15 -4.85 18.58
N ALA A 149 -22.02 -4.92 17.57
CA ALA A 149 -23.31 -4.22 17.55
C ALA A 149 -24.48 -5.06 18.10
N ASN A 150 -24.27 -6.35 18.32
CA ASN A 150 -25.19 -7.28 18.99
C ASN A 150 -24.75 -7.48 20.44
#